data_AF-A0A956EKG9-F1
#
_entry.id   AF-A0A956EKG9-F1
#
_cell.length_a   1.000
_cell.length_b   1.000
_cell.length_c   1.000
_cell.angle_alpha   90.00
_cell.angle_beta   90.00
_cell.angle_gamma   90.00
#
_symmetry.space_group_name_H-M   'P 1'
#
loop_
_entity.id
_entity.type
_entity.pdbx_description
1 polymer ?
#
loop_
_entity_poly.entity_id
_entity_poly.type
_entity_poly.pdbx_seq_one_letter_code
_entity_poly.pdbx_strand_id
1 'polypeptide(L)'
;AEGELNFTCRDEYRPSVAVGRFLEHQAFLALRRADAPAFSIDKPESGALRAVDLTPAYVVWENLEDAEIRSQGDYGWPYQVVAIDLGDFSERFPRMTPPADAAADVMRGFQAFRVHCMPCHAINGDGGQLGPELNFPVSVTEYFAEPWLHRWIDDPASVRRSPRMPRPALPEGERAAIIDDITAYLRAMARRKQAP
;
A
#
# COMPACT_ATOMS: atom_id res chain seq x y z
N ALA A 1 3.29 -12.95 -13.69
CA ALA A 1 4.09 -11.98 -14.45
C ALA A 1 4.71 -11.01 -13.47
N GLU A 2 6.02 -10.78 -13.56
CA GLU A 2 6.74 -9.80 -12.73
C GLU A 2 6.47 -8.40 -13.30
N GLY A 3 6.16 -7.44 -12.43
CA GLY A 3 5.83 -6.07 -12.80
C GLY A 3 4.68 -5.49 -11.99
N GLU A 4 4.54 -4.17 -12.01
CA GLU A 4 3.48 -3.44 -11.32
C GLU A 4 2.78 -2.49 -12.28
N LEU A 5 1.44 -2.48 -12.22
CA LEU A 5 0.67 -1.39 -12.78
C LEU A 5 0.66 -0.26 -11.77
N ASN A 6 1.28 0.86 -12.13
CA ASN A 6 1.28 2.08 -11.34
C ASN A 6 0.22 3.02 -11.91
N PHE A 7 -0.60 3.58 -11.04
CA PHE A 7 -1.63 4.52 -11.42
C PHE A 7 -1.24 5.92 -10.93
N THR A 8 -1.41 6.92 -11.77
CA THR A 8 -1.36 8.33 -11.35
C THR A 8 -2.78 8.86 -11.35
N CYS A 9 -3.25 9.29 -10.18
CA CYS A 9 -4.55 9.93 -10.02
C CYS A 9 -4.42 11.45 -10.04
N ARG A 10 -5.50 12.15 -10.41
CA ARG A 10 -5.56 13.61 -10.51
C ARG A 10 -5.29 14.33 -9.18
N ASP A 11 -5.59 13.68 -8.06
CA ASP A 11 -5.39 14.16 -6.69
C ASP A 11 -4.01 13.80 -6.11
N GLU A 12 -3.07 13.38 -6.97
CA GLU A 12 -1.73 12.92 -6.61
C GLU A 12 -1.68 11.59 -5.85
N TYR A 13 -2.80 10.90 -5.69
CA TYR A 13 -2.81 9.51 -5.23
C TYR A 13 -2.08 8.61 -6.25
N ARG A 14 -1.21 7.71 -5.76
CA ARG A 14 -0.32 6.88 -6.58
C ARG A 14 -0.35 5.42 -6.14
N PRO A 15 -1.47 4.70 -6.34
CA PRO A 15 -1.53 3.29 -6.02
C PRO A 15 -0.80 2.45 -7.06
N SER A 16 -0.41 1.25 -6.66
CA SER A 16 0.09 0.23 -7.58
C SER A 16 -0.62 -1.10 -7.34
N VAL A 17 -0.68 -1.92 -8.38
CA VAL A 17 -1.20 -3.28 -8.33
C VAL A 17 -0.20 -4.21 -9.01
N ALA A 18 0.17 -5.29 -8.32
CA ALA A 18 1.00 -6.34 -8.88
C ALA A 18 0.36 -6.91 -10.15
N VAL A 19 1.12 -7.04 -11.24
CA VAL A 19 0.62 -7.57 -12.51
C VAL A 19 0.06 -8.98 -12.33
N GLY A 20 0.67 -9.80 -11.45
CA GLY A 20 0.13 -11.12 -11.09
C GLY A 20 -1.33 -11.05 -10.63
N ARG A 21 -1.59 -10.26 -9.59
CA ARG A 21 -2.95 -10.02 -9.07
C ARG A 21 -3.88 -9.40 -10.12
N PHE A 22 -3.36 -8.47 -10.93
CA PHE A 22 -4.14 -7.85 -12.00
C PHE A 22 -4.60 -8.88 -13.04
N LEU A 23 -3.81 -9.93 -13.29
CA LEU A 23 -4.15 -10.99 -14.25
C LEU A 23 -4.98 -12.13 -13.64
N GLU A 24 -5.02 -12.25 -12.31
CA GLU A 24 -5.82 -13.27 -11.60
C GLU A 24 -7.32 -12.96 -11.63
N HIS A 25 -7.68 -11.67 -11.69
CA HIS A 25 -9.06 -11.21 -11.64
C HIS A 25 -9.39 -10.33 -12.83
N GLN A 26 -10.66 -10.29 -13.24
CA GLN A 26 -11.08 -9.45 -14.35
C GLN A 26 -11.21 -7.99 -13.90
N ALA A 27 -10.47 -7.09 -14.56
CA ALA A 27 -10.52 -5.65 -14.32
C ALA A 27 -11.01 -4.88 -15.56
N PHE A 28 -11.65 -3.74 -15.30
CA PHE A 28 -12.20 -2.82 -16.29
C PHE A 28 -11.72 -1.40 -16.02
N LEU A 29 -11.42 -0.66 -17.10
CA LEU A 29 -11.23 0.79 -17.04
C LEU A 29 -12.53 1.48 -17.44
N ALA A 30 -13.27 1.95 -16.44
CA ALA A 30 -14.53 2.65 -16.64
C ALA A 30 -14.28 4.12 -16.98
N LEU A 31 -15.03 4.61 -17.97
CA LEU A 31 -14.98 6.00 -18.45
C LEU A 31 -16.38 6.61 -18.41
N ARG A 32 -16.45 7.94 -18.29
CA ARG A 32 -17.73 8.67 -18.39
C ARG A 32 -18.35 8.44 -19.77
N ARG A 33 -19.63 8.05 -19.81
CA ARG A 33 -20.40 8.06 -21.05
C ARG A 33 -20.59 9.49 -21.55
N ALA A 34 -20.48 9.72 -22.85
CA ALA A 34 -20.62 11.06 -23.44
C ALA A 34 -21.96 11.74 -23.09
N ASP A 35 -23.04 10.96 -23.01
CA ASP A 35 -24.41 11.38 -22.70
C ASP A 35 -24.74 11.41 -21.21
N ALA A 36 -23.83 10.95 -20.34
CA ALA A 36 -24.05 10.99 -18.90
C ALA A 36 -23.69 12.37 -18.31
N PRO A 37 -24.54 12.94 -17.43
CA PRO A 37 -24.32 14.26 -16.85
C PRO A 37 -23.15 14.28 -15.84
N ALA A 38 -22.83 13.13 -15.24
CA ALA A 38 -21.74 12.97 -14.28
C ALA A 38 -21.13 11.56 -14.37
N PHE A 39 -19.91 11.42 -13.85
CA PHE A 39 -19.28 10.13 -13.59
C PHE A 39 -18.84 10.11 -12.14
N SER A 40 -19.73 9.65 -11.27
CA SER A 40 -19.55 9.71 -9.83
C SER A 40 -20.19 8.52 -9.13
N ILE A 41 -19.69 8.22 -7.94
CA ILE A 41 -20.33 7.30 -6.99
C ILE A 41 -20.52 8.03 -5.66
N ASP A 42 -21.56 7.65 -4.92
CA ASP A 42 -21.76 8.14 -3.57
C ASP A 42 -20.93 7.30 -2.60
N LYS A 43 -19.95 7.93 -1.95
CA LYS A 43 -19.15 7.31 -0.89
C LYS A 43 -19.59 7.83 0.48
N PRO A 44 -19.66 6.97 1.51
CA PRO A 44 -19.83 7.42 2.89
C PRO A 44 -18.55 8.13 3.36
N GLU A 45 -18.63 9.44 3.56
CA GLU A 45 -17.56 10.25 4.14
C GLU A 45 -18.11 10.99 5.37
N SER A 46 -17.49 10.77 6.53
CA SER A 46 -17.87 11.44 7.79
C SER A 46 -19.36 11.34 8.16
N GLY A 47 -20.02 10.24 7.81
CA GLY A 47 -21.43 9.99 8.13
C GLY A 47 -22.44 10.59 7.15
N ALA A 48 -21.98 11.20 6.06
CA ALA A 48 -22.82 11.64 4.94
C ALA A 48 -22.40 10.94 3.65
N LEU A 49 -23.33 10.75 2.72
CA LEU A 49 -22.99 10.35 1.36
C LEU A 49 -22.48 11.56 0.59
N ARG A 50 -21.30 11.42 0.00
CA ARG A 50 -20.69 12.43 -0.87
C ARG A 50 -20.49 11.84 -2.26
N ALA A 51 -20.95 12.57 -3.26
CA ALA A 51 -20.64 12.25 -4.65
C ALA A 51 -19.14 12.50 -4.90
N VAL A 52 -18.41 11.43 -5.25
CA VAL A 52 -17.00 11.46 -5.61
C VAL A 52 -16.88 11.48 -7.13
N ASP A 53 -16.24 12.50 -7.69
CA ASP A 53 -15.94 12.57 -9.12
C ASP A 53 -14.90 11.51 -9.50
N LEU A 54 -15.23 10.66 -10.48
CA LEU A 54 -14.39 9.55 -10.94
C LEU A 54 -13.58 9.89 -12.21
N THR A 55 -13.77 11.09 -12.75
CA THR A 55 -13.18 11.53 -14.03
C THR A 55 -11.64 11.67 -13.96
N PRO A 56 -10.87 11.26 -14.99
CA PRO A 56 -11.35 10.80 -16.29
C PRO A 56 -11.60 9.29 -16.37
N ALA A 57 -10.99 8.50 -15.49
CA ALA A 57 -11.12 7.05 -15.50
C ALA A 57 -11.14 6.45 -14.10
N TYR A 58 -11.82 5.31 -13.98
CA TYR A 58 -11.95 4.53 -12.75
C TYR A 58 -11.61 3.07 -13.04
N VAL A 59 -10.69 2.48 -12.27
CA VAL A 59 -10.39 1.05 -12.37
C VAL A 59 -11.32 0.29 -11.45
N VAL A 60 -11.97 -0.73 -12.01
CA VAL A 60 -13.04 -1.50 -11.36
C VAL A 60 -12.73 -2.98 -11.57
N TRP A 61 -12.80 -3.80 -10.52
CA TRP A 61 -12.71 -5.25 -10.66
C TRP A 61 -14.10 -5.87 -10.73
N GLU A 62 -14.24 -6.97 -11.47
CA GLU A 62 -15.44 -7.80 -11.44
C GLU A 62 -15.64 -8.33 -10.03
N ASN A 63 -16.82 -8.10 -9.45
CA ASN A 63 -17.13 -8.50 -8.09
C ASN A 63 -18.53 -9.14 -7.95
N LEU A 64 -19.31 -9.24 -9.04
CA LEU A 64 -20.61 -9.90 -9.06
C LEU A 64 -20.48 -11.43 -9.07
N GLU A 65 -19.47 -11.94 -9.76
CA GLU A 65 -19.18 -13.38 -9.81
C GLU A 65 -17.90 -13.75 -9.03
N ASP A 66 -17.05 -12.77 -8.73
CA ASP A 66 -15.81 -12.98 -7.97
C ASP A 66 -16.02 -12.71 -6.47
N ALA A 67 -16.14 -13.78 -5.69
CA ALA A 67 -16.37 -13.68 -4.25
C ALA A 67 -15.15 -13.13 -3.48
N GLU A 68 -13.94 -13.36 -3.98
CA GLU A 68 -12.71 -12.87 -3.35
C GLU A 68 -12.62 -11.35 -3.49
N ILE A 69 -12.73 -10.83 -4.71
CA ILE A 69 -12.78 -9.38 -4.95
C ILE A 69 -13.92 -8.74 -4.18
N ARG A 70 -15.11 -9.36 -4.17
CA ARG A 70 -16.25 -8.84 -3.40
C ARG A 70 -15.94 -8.70 -1.91
N SER A 71 -15.22 -9.66 -1.32
CA SER A 71 -14.85 -9.61 0.10
C SER A 71 -13.85 -8.50 0.43
N GLN A 72 -13.08 -8.03 -0.55
CA GLN A 72 -12.06 -6.99 -0.40
C GLN A 72 -12.61 -5.57 -0.55
N GLY A 73 -13.86 -5.42 -1.00
CA GLY A 73 -14.49 -4.12 -1.24
C GLY A 73 -13.88 -3.38 -2.44
N ASP A 74 -13.80 -2.05 -2.36
CA ASP A 74 -13.17 -1.21 -3.39
C ASP A 74 -11.67 -0.99 -3.15
N TYR A 75 -11.04 -1.85 -2.34
CA TYR A 75 -9.60 -1.78 -2.08
C TYR A 75 -8.81 -1.98 -3.38
N GLY A 76 -7.94 -1.01 -3.70
CA GLY A 76 -7.13 -1.05 -4.92
C GLY A 76 -7.88 -0.62 -6.18
N TRP A 77 -9.04 0.03 -6.05
CA TRP A 77 -9.83 0.58 -7.18
C TRP A 77 -9.56 2.08 -7.32
N PRO A 78 -8.46 2.50 -8.01
CA PRO A 78 -8.15 3.90 -8.19
C PRO A 78 -9.14 4.59 -9.11
N TYR A 79 -9.64 5.74 -8.67
CA TYR A 79 -10.43 6.67 -9.47
C TYR A 79 -9.62 7.91 -9.83
N GLN A 80 -10.15 8.71 -10.77
CA GLN A 80 -9.45 9.88 -11.31
C GLN A 80 -8.09 9.55 -11.95
N VAL A 81 -7.97 8.36 -12.53
CA VAL A 81 -6.72 7.88 -13.15
C VAL A 81 -6.43 8.69 -14.41
N VAL A 82 -5.27 9.35 -14.45
CA VAL A 82 -4.79 10.14 -15.58
C VAL A 82 -3.60 9.51 -16.31
N ALA A 83 -2.88 8.59 -15.65
CA ALA A 83 -1.83 7.80 -16.29
C ALA A 83 -1.77 6.39 -15.67
N ILE A 84 -1.37 5.43 -16.51
CA ILE A 84 -1.10 4.05 -16.11
C ILE A 84 0.26 3.70 -16.67
N ASP A 85 1.19 3.40 -15.79
CA ASP A 85 2.57 3.03 -16.14
C ASP A 85 2.80 1.58 -15.74
N LEU A 86 3.15 0.75 -16.71
CA LEU A 86 3.69 -0.57 -16.43
C LEU A 86 5.19 -0.39 -16.16
N GLY A 87 5.60 -0.64 -14.93
CA GLY A 87 6.99 -0.46 -14.54
C GLY A 87 7.34 -1.37 -13.38
N ASP A 88 8.63 -1.58 -13.20
CA ASP A 88 9.07 -2.29 -12.01
C ASP A 88 8.93 -1.36 -10.80
N PHE A 89 8.31 -1.84 -9.72
CA PHE A 89 8.21 -1.06 -8.50
C PHE A 89 9.59 -0.61 -8.00
N SER A 90 10.62 -1.41 -8.23
CA SER A 90 12.00 -1.08 -7.90
C SER A 90 12.55 0.08 -8.71
N GLU A 91 12.06 0.35 -9.91
CA GLU A 91 12.46 1.54 -10.66
C GLU A 91 11.80 2.81 -10.09
N ARG A 92 10.57 2.68 -9.58
CA ARG A 92 9.82 3.82 -9.01
C ARG A 92 10.20 4.13 -7.57
N PHE A 93 10.48 3.10 -6.77
CA PHE A 93 10.88 3.18 -5.36
C PHE A 93 12.20 2.42 -5.13
N PRO A 94 13.29 2.81 -5.81
CA PRO A 94 14.56 2.08 -5.76
C PRO A 94 15.18 2.08 -4.38
N ARG A 95 14.86 3.07 -3.54
CA ARG A 95 15.50 3.26 -2.23
C ARG A 95 14.77 2.51 -1.12
N MET A 96 13.54 2.08 -1.40
CA MET A 96 12.76 1.15 -0.59
C MET A 96 13.05 -0.32 -0.97
N THR A 97 13.54 -0.57 -2.18
CA THR A 97 13.67 -1.94 -2.67
C THR A 97 14.89 -2.65 -2.06
N PRO A 98 14.70 -3.82 -1.42
CA PRO A 98 15.83 -4.64 -0.97
C PRO A 98 16.57 -5.26 -2.17
N PRO A 99 17.82 -5.70 -2.01
CA PRO A 99 18.54 -6.44 -3.04
C PRO A 99 17.78 -7.65 -3.56
N ALA A 100 17.95 -7.98 -4.84
CA ALA A 100 17.34 -9.15 -5.46
C ALA A 100 17.78 -10.48 -4.80
N ASP A 101 18.97 -10.51 -4.18
CA ASP A 101 19.52 -11.66 -3.45
C ASP A 101 19.24 -11.61 -1.94
N ALA A 102 18.35 -10.72 -1.49
CA ALA A 102 17.94 -10.67 -0.10
C ALA A 102 17.29 -11.99 0.35
N ALA A 103 17.40 -12.28 1.64
CA ALA A 103 16.78 -13.46 2.23
C ALA A 103 15.25 -13.46 2.00
N ALA A 104 14.66 -14.67 1.94
CA ALA A 104 13.26 -14.82 1.55
C ALA A 104 12.28 -14.10 2.49
N ASP A 105 12.59 -14.04 3.78
CA ASP A 105 11.85 -13.28 4.79
C ASP A 105 11.91 -11.76 4.55
N VAL A 106 13.07 -11.23 4.19
CA VAL A 106 13.24 -9.83 3.78
C VAL A 106 12.40 -9.51 2.55
N MET A 107 12.38 -10.40 1.56
CA MET A 107 11.57 -10.22 0.35
C MET A 107 10.07 -10.28 0.64
N ARG A 108 9.60 -11.23 1.46
CA ARG A 108 8.19 -11.27 1.91
C ARG A 108 7.83 -10.02 2.72
N GLY A 109 8.73 -9.58 3.59
CA GLY A 109 8.57 -8.38 4.41
C GLY A 109 8.45 -7.11 3.59
N PHE A 110 9.24 -7.00 2.53
CA PHE A 110 9.13 -5.93 1.55
C PHE A 110 7.76 -5.92 0.89
N GLN A 111 7.27 -7.08 0.40
CA GLN A 111 5.94 -7.17 -0.20
C GLN A 111 4.83 -6.75 0.78
N ALA A 112 4.88 -7.23 2.02
CA ALA A 112 3.93 -6.86 3.05
C ALA A 112 4.01 -5.36 3.39
N PHE A 113 5.21 -4.79 3.50
CA PHE A 113 5.41 -3.37 3.78
C PHE A 113 4.78 -2.48 2.69
N ARG A 114 4.93 -2.84 1.42
CA ARG A 114 4.35 -2.11 0.27
C ARG A 114 2.82 -2.01 0.38
N VAL A 115 2.18 -3.09 0.82
CA VAL A 115 0.71 -3.15 0.91
C VAL A 115 0.20 -2.45 2.18
N HIS A 116 0.86 -2.67 3.32
CA HIS A 116 0.28 -2.33 4.62
C HIS A 116 0.90 -1.10 5.30
N CYS A 117 2.10 -0.67 4.91
CA CYS A 117 2.86 0.36 5.63
C CYS A 117 3.22 1.56 4.74
N MET A 118 3.65 1.30 3.51
CA MET A 118 4.06 2.29 2.53
C MET A 118 3.04 3.41 2.26
N PRO A 119 1.70 3.17 2.26
CA PRO A 119 0.74 4.26 2.04
C PRO A 119 0.91 5.43 3.02
N CYS A 120 1.41 5.15 4.23
CA CYS A 120 1.64 6.17 5.26
C CYS A 120 3.12 6.47 5.47
N HIS A 121 3.99 5.47 5.37
CA HIS A 121 5.40 5.58 5.77
C HIS A 121 6.36 5.54 4.58
N ALA A 122 7.52 6.17 4.76
CA ALA A 122 8.62 6.13 3.82
C ALA A 122 9.80 5.32 4.34
N ILE A 123 10.60 4.81 3.40
CA ILE A 123 11.92 4.21 3.60
C ILE A 123 12.88 4.94 2.67
N ASN A 124 13.88 5.60 3.23
CA ASN A 124 14.84 6.39 2.44
C ASN A 124 14.14 7.44 1.56
N GLY A 125 13.00 7.99 2.01
CA GLY A 125 12.27 9.04 1.31
C GLY A 125 11.38 8.53 0.17
N ASP A 126 11.36 7.22 -0.07
CA ASP A 126 10.41 6.58 -0.97
C ASP A 126 9.22 6.07 -0.15
N GLY A 127 7.99 6.39 -0.55
CA GLY A 127 6.75 5.99 0.13
C GLY A 127 5.88 7.17 0.57
N GLY A 128 4.98 6.93 1.53
CA GLY A 128 4.07 7.93 2.08
C GLY A 128 4.72 8.86 3.10
N GLN A 129 4.12 10.03 3.31
CA GLN A 129 4.61 11.05 4.25
C GLN A 129 3.63 11.36 5.41
N LEU A 130 2.53 10.60 5.51
CA LEU A 130 1.56 10.79 6.59
C LEU A 130 2.12 10.35 7.95
N GLY A 131 2.84 9.23 7.94
CA GLY A 131 3.61 8.72 9.07
C GLY A 131 5.07 9.18 9.00
N PRO A 132 5.83 8.98 10.08
CA PRO A 132 7.27 9.24 10.06
C PRO A 132 7.98 8.36 9.03
N GLU A 133 9.06 8.89 8.44
CA GLU A 133 10.09 8.09 7.78
C GLU A 133 10.66 7.05 8.76
N LEU A 134 10.85 5.82 8.28
CA LEU A 134 11.20 4.68 9.14
C LEU A 134 12.65 4.24 9.06
N ASN A 135 13.46 4.80 8.15
CA ASN A 135 14.84 4.35 7.96
C ASN A 135 15.92 5.42 8.19
N PHE A 136 15.68 6.69 7.82
CA PHE A 136 16.68 7.76 7.97
C PHE A 136 16.12 9.00 8.69
N PRO A 137 16.94 9.74 9.47
CA PRO A 137 18.37 9.53 9.73
C PRO A 137 18.69 8.37 10.68
N VAL A 138 17.71 7.91 11.47
CA VAL A 138 17.84 6.74 12.35
C VAL A 138 16.68 5.80 12.05
N SER A 139 17.00 4.54 11.80
CA SER A 139 16.00 3.52 11.51
C SER A 139 15.18 3.21 12.75
N VAL A 140 13.88 2.95 12.56
CA VAL A 140 12.98 2.53 13.64
C VAL A 140 13.52 1.30 14.37
N THR A 141 14.25 0.43 13.69
CA THR A 141 14.84 -0.79 14.28
C THR A 141 16.03 -0.52 15.21
N GLU A 142 16.61 0.68 15.19
CA GLU A 142 17.78 1.01 16.01
C GLU A 142 17.42 1.63 17.36
N TYR A 143 16.26 2.29 17.45
CA TYR A 143 15.80 2.93 18.68
C TYR A 143 14.53 2.31 19.26
N PHE A 144 13.76 1.57 18.46
CA PHE A 144 12.59 0.85 18.92
C PHE A 144 12.97 -0.62 19.15
N ALA A 145 13.12 -1.00 20.42
CA ALA A 145 13.46 -2.37 20.80
C ALA A 145 12.49 -3.38 20.16
N GLU A 146 13.06 -4.42 19.56
CA GLU A 146 12.35 -5.38 18.70
C GLU A 146 11.04 -5.94 19.28
N PRO A 147 10.98 -6.46 20.53
CA PRO A 147 9.73 -6.98 21.08
C PRO A 147 8.62 -5.93 21.14
N TRP A 148 8.99 -4.67 21.38
CA TRP A 148 8.05 -3.56 21.41
C TRP A 148 7.70 -3.06 20.01
N LEU A 149 8.61 -3.17 19.04
CA LEU A 149 8.31 -2.89 17.64
C LEU A 149 7.29 -3.89 17.08
N HIS A 150 7.44 -5.19 17.36
CA HIS A 150 6.46 -6.21 16.94
C HIS A 150 5.09 -5.90 17.52
N ARG A 151 5.03 -5.63 18.84
CA ARG A 151 3.79 -5.26 19.52
C ARG A 151 3.18 -3.95 19.00
N TRP A 152 4.03 -2.98 18.64
CA TRP A 152 3.60 -1.72 18.03
C TRP A 152 2.99 -1.94 16.65
N ILE A 153 3.59 -2.77 15.80
CA ILE A 153 3.05 -3.10 14.47
C ILE A 153 1.74 -3.89 14.60
N ASP A 154 1.67 -4.84 15.55
CA ASP A 154 0.49 -5.68 15.74
C ASP A 154 -0.73 -4.89 16.23
N ASP A 155 -0.55 -4.13 17.31
CA ASP A 155 -1.57 -3.31 17.93
C ASP A 155 -0.94 -2.07 18.59
N PRO A 156 -0.88 -0.93 17.86
CA PRO A 156 -0.36 0.31 18.39
C PRO A 156 -1.06 0.77 19.69
N ALA A 157 -2.34 0.42 19.89
CA ALA A 157 -3.11 0.82 21.06
C ALA A 157 -2.69 0.05 22.32
N SER A 158 -2.06 -1.12 22.15
CA SER A 158 -1.48 -1.90 23.25
C SER A 158 -0.19 -1.31 23.81
N VAL A 159 0.41 -0.34 23.11
CA VAL A 159 1.70 0.30 23.47
C VAL A 159 1.51 1.77 23.82
N ARG A 160 0.66 2.50 23.09
CA ARG A 160 0.34 3.91 23.38
C ARG A 160 -1.17 4.11 23.45
N ARG A 161 -1.63 4.93 24.40
CA ARG A 161 -3.02 5.37 24.45
C ARG A 161 -3.34 6.25 23.24
N SER A 162 -4.39 5.91 22.49
CA SER A 162 -4.90 6.67 21.33
C SER A 162 -3.83 6.95 20.26
N PRO A 163 -3.23 5.91 19.66
CA PRO A 163 -2.21 6.08 18.63
C PRO A 163 -2.82 6.66 17.36
N ARG A 164 -2.06 7.48 16.63
CA ARG A 164 -2.44 7.93 15.28
C ARG A 164 -2.33 6.83 14.24
N MET A 165 -1.37 5.92 14.41
CA MET A 165 -1.24 4.72 13.59
C MET A 165 -2.38 3.75 13.95
N PRO A 166 -3.25 3.40 13.01
CA PRO A 166 -4.30 2.40 13.25
C PRO A 166 -3.69 1.00 13.34
N ARG A 167 -4.45 0.06 13.90
CA ARG A 167 -4.10 -1.36 13.80
C ARG A 167 -4.05 -1.75 12.30
N PRO A 168 -2.91 -2.22 11.78
CA PRO A 168 -2.82 -2.61 10.37
C PRO A 168 -3.76 -3.78 10.05
N ALA A 169 -4.41 -3.69 8.89
CA ALA A 169 -5.30 -4.73 8.38
C ALA A 169 -4.49 -5.91 7.79
N LEU A 170 -3.88 -6.71 8.68
CA LEU A 170 -3.17 -7.93 8.33
C LEU A 170 -4.10 -9.16 8.43
N PRO A 171 -3.94 -10.18 7.57
CA PRO A 171 -4.66 -11.45 7.69
C PRO A 171 -4.41 -12.13 9.03
N GLU A 172 -5.46 -12.42 9.80
CA GLU A 172 -5.32 -12.87 11.20
C GLU A 172 -4.55 -14.20 11.33
N GLY A 173 -4.71 -15.12 10.39
CA GLY A 173 -4.02 -16.43 10.40
C GLY A 173 -2.51 -16.34 10.15
N GLU A 174 -2.03 -15.25 9.55
CA GLU A 174 -0.62 -15.05 9.16
C GLU A 174 0.00 -13.82 9.80
N ARG A 175 -0.77 -13.08 10.60
CA ARG A 175 -0.42 -11.79 11.20
C ARG A 175 0.95 -11.80 11.87
N ALA A 176 1.22 -12.78 12.73
CA ALA A 176 2.52 -12.87 13.42
C ALA A 176 3.68 -13.05 12.42
N ALA A 177 3.55 -13.97 11.46
CA ALA A 177 4.58 -14.21 10.45
C ALA A 177 4.81 -12.99 9.55
N ILE A 178 3.74 -12.28 9.17
CA ILE A 178 3.84 -11.04 8.39
C ILE A 178 4.58 -9.94 9.16
N ILE A 179 4.33 -9.81 10.47
CA ILE A 179 5.03 -8.84 11.31
C ILE A 179 6.52 -9.19 11.44
N ASP A 180 6.85 -10.47 11.59
CA ASP A 180 8.24 -10.93 11.62
C ASP A 180 8.95 -10.61 10.29
N ASP A 181 8.31 -10.90 9.16
CA ASP A 181 8.83 -10.60 7.82
C ASP A 181 9.00 -9.07 7.62
N ILE A 182 8.01 -8.24 7.97
CA ILE A 182 8.12 -6.76 7.91
C ILE A 182 9.31 -6.29 8.75
N THR A 183 9.50 -6.86 9.94
CA THR A 183 10.59 -6.46 10.81
C THR A 183 11.95 -6.89 10.24
N ALA A 184 12.05 -8.07 9.63
CA ALA A 184 13.25 -8.52 8.91
C ALA A 184 13.60 -7.55 7.76
N TYR A 185 12.60 -7.11 6.99
CA TYR A 185 12.77 -6.11 5.95
C TYR A 185 13.28 -4.77 6.50
N LEU A 186 12.66 -4.23 7.55
CA LEU A 186 13.09 -2.96 8.17
C LEU A 186 14.55 -3.04 8.67
N ARG A 187 14.98 -4.19 9.22
CA ARG A 187 16.38 -4.41 9.62
C ARG A 187 17.34 -4.47 8.45
N ALA A 188 16.93 -5.11 7.35
CA ALA A 188 17.74 -5.15 6.14
C ALA A 188 17.96 -3.73 5.58
N MET A 189 16.92 -2.90 5.58
CA MET A 189 16.99 -1.51 5.11
C MET A 189 17.77 -0.59 6.04
N ALA A 190 17.81 -0.87 7.35
CA ALA A 190 18.63 -0.14 8.31
C ALA A 190 20.13 -0.18 7.97
N ARG A 191 20.58 -1.18 7.20
CA ARG A 191 21.97 -1.28 6.70
C ARG A 191 22.22 -0.47 5.42
N ARG A 192 21.18 0.16 4.87
CA ARG A 192 21.13 0.82 3.56
C ARG A 192 20.46 2.19 3.66
N LYS A 193 20.79 2.96 4.70
CA LYS A 193 20.24 4.31 4.90
C LYS A 193 20.84 5.29 3.90
N GLN A 194 20.08 6.33 3.58
CA GLN A 194 20.68 7.52 2.99
C GLN A 194 21.67 8.17 3.95
N ALA A 195 22.77 8.69 3.38
CA ALA A 195 23.61 9.61 4.11
C ALA A 195 22.78 10.88 4.44
N PRO A 196 22.94 11.45 5.65
CA PRO A 196 22.25 12.67 6.05
C PRO A 196 22.62 13.89 5.19
#